data_AF-S2LQ29-F1
#
_entry.id   AF-S2LQ29-F1
#
_cell.length_a   1.000
_cell.length_b   1.000
_cell.length_c   1.000
_cell.angle_alpha   90.00
_cell.angle_beta   90.00
_cell.angle_gamma   90.00
#
_symmetry.space_group_name_H-M   'P 1'
#
loop_
_entity.id
_entity.type
_entity.pdbx_description
1 polymer ?
#
loop_
_entity_poly.entity_id
_entity_poly.type
_entity_poly.pdbx_seq_one_letter_code
_entity_poly.pdbx_strand_id
1 'polypeptide(L)'
;GYGIYNERGTVGTLTNSGIITGTSTSGSGYGIYNERGTVGTLTNSGIITGTPTSGSGYGINNERGTIETLTNSRIITGTSTSGSGYGIYNNVGTIGTLTNNGIITGTTTSTYGSGYGIYNKKNSFDAAIEILLNNGIITGTASTSDNGSGSGIYNEGGTIGTLTNNGTITGTSTGTYGYSYGIRNEGGTIGTLTNNGIITGTSENRNGHGIYNMNDPIGTLINNGIITGTSNNGNGYGIYNIDASITELKNSGIITGTSDGGDGHGIYHDEMNINIEKLTNDGRITGTSNNGNGYGIATHMNNAVIKILVNNGTITGTSENRDGYGIYTNNDAALANTGVIYGKTNAIVNVGTANNYGLLINEDGAEDTVKDATLAANEGLIFKDTGGSYTAKDDTDYGKFGTIA
;
A
#
# COMPACT_ATOMS: atom_id res chain seq x y z
N GLY A 1 -29.66 14.36 -0.77
CA GLY A 1 -30.71 13.62 -1.48
C GLY A 1 -30.30 12.17 -1.68
N TYR A 2 -31.27 11.29 -1.85
CA TYR A 2 -31.08 9.83 -1.90
C TYR A 2 -31.64 9.26 -3.20
N GLY A 3 -30.93 8.34 -3.85
CA GLY A 3 -31.51 7.49 -4.89
C GLY A 3 -32.37 6.39 -4.27
N ILE A 4 -31.80 5.66 -3.31
CA ILE A 4 -32.50 4.71 -2.43
C ILE A 4 -32.10 4.99 -0.99
N TYR A 5 -33.08 4.97 -0.09
CA TYR A 5 -32.87 5.09 1.35
C TYR A 5 -33.54 3.92 2.08
N ASN A 6 -32.73 3.14 2.80
CA ASN A 6 -33.16 2.08 3.68
C ASN A 6 -32.82 2.43 5.13
N GLU A 7 -33.79 3.01 5.85
CA GLU A 7 -33.58 3.44 7.23
C GLU A 7 -33.42 2.23 8.18
N ARG A 8 -34.38 1.30 8.19
CA ARG A 8 -34.43 0.11 9.08
C ARG A 8 -35.06 -1.13 8.43
N GLY A 9 -35.31 -1.08 7.13
CA GLY A 9 -36.01 -2.14 6.41
C GLY A 9 -35.10 -3.30 6.05
N THR A 10 -35.73 -4.41 5.67
CA THR A 10 -35.07 -5.56 5.05
C THR A 10 -35.37 -5.56 3.55
N VAL A 11 -34.33 -5.38 2.74
CA VAL A 11 -34.38 -5.56 1.29
C VAL A 11 -33.74 -6.91 0.98
N GLY A 12 -34.54 -7.90 0.62
CA GLY A 12 -34.00 -9.23 0.30
C GLY A 12 -33.00 -9.17 -0.87
N THR A 13 -33.44 -8.62 -2.00
CA THR A 13 -32.60 -8.42 -3.19
C THR A 13 -32.86 -7.06 -3.81
N LEU A 14 -31.77 -6.36 -4.13
CA LEU A 14 -31.76 -5.14 -4.91
C LEU A 14 -30.89 -5.34 -6.15
N THR A 15 -31.51 -5.34 -7.33
CA THR A 15 -30.81 -5.45 -8.61
C THR A 15 -30.92 -4.14 -9.37
N ASN A 16 -29.78 -3.50 -9.62
CA ASN A 16 -29.70 -2.32 -10.46
C ASN A 16 -29.12 -2.67 -11.84
N SER A 17 -29.92 -2.51 -12.88
CA SER A 17 -29.47 -2.58 -14.28
C SER A 17 -29.58 -1.23 -15.01
N GLY A 18 -30.12 -0.22 -14.33
CA GLY A 18 -30.34 1.12 -14.86
C GLY A 18 -29.42 2.15 -14.20
N ILE A 19 -30.01 3.25 -13.72
CA ILE A 19 -29.30 4.35 -13.07
C ILE A 19 -29.99 4.62 -11.73
N ILE A 20 -29.20 4.62 -10.64
CA ILE A 20 -29.61 5.10 -9.32
C ILE A 20 -28.75 6.31 -8.99
N THR A 21 -29.38 7.45 -8.78
CA THR A 21 -28.66 8.72 -8.52
C THR A 21 -29.21 9.40 -7.27
N GLY A 22 -28.33 9.77 -6.35
CA GLY A 22 -28.63 10.68 -5.26
C GLY A 22 -27.96 12.02 -5.46
N THR A 23 -28.73 13.03 -5.86
CA THR A 23 -28.27 14.42 -5.92
C THR A 23 -28.81 15.22 -4.75
N SER A 24 -28.12 16.30 -4.40
CA SER A 24 -28.57 17.24 -3.37
C SER A 24 -28.08 18.64 -3.70
N THR A 25 -28.94 19.65 -3.51
CA THR A 25 -28.54 21.06 -3.65
C THR A 25 -27.95 21.61 -2.35
N SER A 26 -28.43 21.10 -1.21
CA SER A 26 -27.93 21.35 0.13
C SER A 26 -27.59 20.02 0.83
N GLY A 27 -26.34 19.81 1.22
CA GLY A 27 -25.88 18.61 1.94
C GLY A 27 -25.63 17.37 1.07
N SER A 28 -25.36 16.23 1.71
CA SER A 28 -24.84 15.04 1.03
C SER A 28 -25.76 14.41 -0.03
N GLY A 29 -25.15 13.79 -1.05
CA GLY A 29 -25.83 13.02 -2.11
C GLY A 29 -25.47 11.54 -2.01
N TYR A 30 -26.48 10.68 -1.95
CA TYR A 30 -26.31 9.24 -1.75
C TYR A 30 -27.00 8.44 -2.85
N GLY A 31 -26.25 7.69 -3.66
CA GLY A 31 -26.85 6.75 -4.62
C GLY A 31 -27.73 5.74 -3.88
N ILE A 32 -27.13 4.99 -2.96
CA ILE A 32 -27.83 4.15 -1.99
C ILE A 32 -27.37 4.53 -0.59
N TYR A 33 -28.32 4.71 0.32
CA TYR A 33 -28.08 4.90 1.74
C TYR A 33 -28.79 3.81 2.54
N ASN A 34 -28.02 2.93 3.16
CA ASN A 34 -28.50 1.95 4.12
C ASN A 34 -28.05 2.42 5.50
N GLU A 35 -28.98 2.85 6.36
CA GLU A 35 -28.64 3.52 7.64
C GLU A 35 -28.66 2.58 8.85
N ARG A 36 -29.61 1.65 8.91
CA ARG A 36 -29.68 0.59 9.94
C ARG A 36 -30.44 -0.62 9.42
N GLY A 37 -30.64 -0.69 8.10
CA GLY A 37 -31.38 -1.76 7.46
C GLY A 37 -30.47 -2.91 7.04
N THR A 38 -31.11 -3.96 6.52
CA THR A 38 -30.44 -5.13 5.94
C THR A 38 -30.72 -5.17 4.45
N VAL A 39 -29.67 -5.29 3.64
CA VAL A 39 -29.77 -5.67 2.24
C VAL A 39 -29.13 -7.05 2.10
N GLY A 40 -29.91 -8.06 1.74
CA GLY A 40 -29.37 -9.41 1.55
C GLY A 40 -28.40 -9.41 0.37
N THR A 41 -28.92 -9.21 -0.84
CA THR A 41 -28.10 -9.13 -2.06
C THR A 41 -28.28 -7.80 -2.77
N LEU A 42 -27.18 -7.09 -3.01
CA LEU A 42 -27.12 -5.92 -3.87
C LEU A 42 -26.28 -6.24 -5.12
N THR A 43 -26.92 -6.31 -6.28
CA THR A 43 -26.25 -6.52 -7.57
C THR A 43 -26.34 -5.26 -8.42
N ASN A 44 -25.20 -4.67 -8.75
CA ASN A 44 -25.10 -3.53 -9.63
C ASN A 44 -24.50 -3.93 -10.99
N SER A 45 -25.34 -3.99 -12.01
CA SER A 45 -24.94 -4.07 -13.43
C SER A 45 -25.17 -2.76 -14.19
N GLY A 46 -25.74 -1.75 -13.51
CA GLY A 46 -26.00 -0.40 -14.00
C GLY A 46 -25.03 0.64 -13.45
N ILE A 47 -25.54 1.83 -13.16
CA ILE A 47 -24.80 2.95 -12.59
C ILE A 47 -25.43 3.33 -11.24
N ILE A 48 -24.60 3.50 -10.22
CA ILE A 48 -24.99 4.06 -8.92
C ILE A 48 -24.12 5.30 -8.65
N THR A 49 -24.73 6.45 -8.43
CA THR A 49 -24.01 7.72 -8.23
C THR A 49 -24.55 8.54 -7.07
N GLY A 50 -23.64 9.12 -6.28
CA GLY A 50 -23.94 10.16 -5.30
C GLY A 50 -23.21 11.45 -5.63
N THR A 51 -23.95 12.49 -6.01
CA THR A 51 -23.38 13.74 -6.55
C THR A 51 -24.12 14.98 -6.02
N PRO A 52 -23.72 15.52 -4.85
CA PRO A 52 -24.28 16.77 -4.35
C PRO A 52 -23.59 18.00 -4.98
N THR A 53 -24.26 19.15 -4.92
CA THR A 53 -23.64 20.45 -5.18
C THR A 53 -22.94 21.01 -3.93
N SER A 54 -23.36 20.60 -2.72
CA SER A 54 -22.72 20.96 -1.45
C SER A 54 -22.62 19.76 -0.51
N GLY A 55 -21.50 19.52 0.17
CA GLY A 55 -21.31 18.35 1.06
C GLY A 55 -20.77 17.11 0.36
N SER A 56 -20.89 15.93 0.97
CA SER A 56 -20.20 14.71 0.50
C SER A 56 -21.03 13.85 -0.46
N GLY A 57 -20.37 13.25 -1.45
CA GLY A 57 -20.99 12.36 -2.42
C GLY A 57 -20.69 10.89 -2.13
N TYR A 58 -21.72 10.05 -2.09
CA TYR A 58 -21.61 8.63 -1.76
C TYR A 58 -22.27 7.79 -2.84
N GLY A 59 -21.51 6.92 -3.53
CA GLY A 59 -22.12 5.92 -4.40
C GLY A 59 -23.03 4.99 -3.57
N ILE A 60 -22.43 4.34 -2.58
CA ILE A 60 -23.14 3.59 -1.54
C ILE A 60 -22.65 4.06 -0.18
N ASN A 61 -23.57 4.39 0.73
CA ASN A 61 -23.29 4.58 2.14
C ASN A 61 -24.02 3.49 2.94
N ASN A 62 -23.26 2.56 3.52
CA ASN A 62 -23.73 1.61 4.51
C ASN A 62 -23.35 2.14 5.89
N GLU A 63 -24.19 3.00 6.43
CA GLU A 63 -24.08 3.46 7.81
C GLU A 63 -24.78 2.42 8.68
N ARG A 64 -24.13 1.86 9.71
CA ARG A 64 -24.70 0.94 10.74
C ARG A 64 -25.61 -0.21 10.28
N GLY A 65 -25.74 -0.45 8.99
CA GLY A 65 -26.56 -1.48 8.39
C GLY A 65 -25.73 -2.67 7.95
N THR A 66 -26.43 -3.65 7.41
CA THR A 66 -25.82 -4.87 6.87
C THR A 66 -26.09 -4.94 5.38
N ILE A 67 -25.03 -5.17 4.59
CA ILE A 67 -25.14 -5.66 3.22
C ILE A 67 -24.48 -7.04 3.18
N GLU A 68 -25.25 -8.12 3.08
CA GLU A 68 -24.65 -9.46 3.16
C GLU A 68 -23.77 -9.73 1.94
N THR A 69 -24.27 -9.41 0.73
CA THR A 69 -23.51 -9.51 -0.53
C THR A 69 -23.69 -8.27 -1.39
N LEU A 70 -22.58 -7.65 -1.78
CA LEU A 70 -22.51 -6.59 -2.78
C LEU A 70 -21.69 -7.05 -3.97
N THR A 71 -22.32 -7.15 -5.14
CA THR A 71 -21.64 -7.42 -6.41
C THR A 71 -21.75 -6.21 -7.33
N ASN A 72 -20.62 -5.59 -7.63
CA ASN A 72 -20.53 -4.53 -8.64
C ASN A 72 -19.91 -5.07 -9.92
N SER A 73 -20.67 -5.07 -11.02
CA SER A 73 -20.19 -5.44 -12.36
C SER A 73 -20.10 -4.26 -13.32
N ARG A 74 -20.50 -3.05 -12.88
CA ARG A 74 -20.43 -1.84 -13.70
C ARG A 74 -19.94 -0.65 -12.88
N ILE A 75 -20.73 0.38 -12.58
CA ILE A 75 -20.19 1.64 -12.02
C ILE A 75 -20.85 1.98 -10.70
N ILE A 76 -20.02 2.26 -9.69
CA ILE A 76 -20.41 2.92 -8.44
C ILE A 76 -19.50 4.13 -8.24
N THR A 77 -20.09 5.32 -8.05
CA THR A 77 -19.31 6.56 -7.92
C THR A 77 -19.87 7.50 -6.86
N GLY A 78 -19.03 8.01 -5.98
CA GLY A 78 -19.32 9.18 -5.17
C GLY A 78 -18.41 10.33 -5.56
N THR A 79 -18.98 11.42 -6.05
CA THR A 79 -18.21 12.62 -6.40
C THR A 79 -18.67 13.83 -5.61
N SER A 80 -17.73 14.67 -5.17
CA SER A 80 -18.06 15.94 -4.54
C SER A 80 -17.13 17.06 -4.99
N THR A 81 -17.65 18.29 -5.06
CA THR A 81 -16.86 19.51 -5.30
C THR A 81 -16.64 20.35 -4.05
N SER A 82 -17.25 19.97 -2.92
CA SER A 82 -17.28 20.77 -1.68
C SER A 82 -17.13 19.96 -0.39
N GLY A 83 -17.11 18.63 -0.49
CA GLY A 83 -16.86 17.68 0.59
C GLY A 83 -16.04 16.50 0.08
N SER A 84 -16.20 15.34 0.70
CA SER A 84 -15.49 14.12 0.29
C SER A 84 -16.29 13.31 -0.73
N GLY A 85 -15.59 12.54 -1.55
CA GLY A 85 -16.19 11.61 -2.51
C GLY A 85 -15.91 10.17 -2.10
N TYR A 86 -16.96 9.36 -1.96
CA TYR A 86 -16.87 7.98 -1.53
C TYR A 86 -17.54 7.06 -2.55
N GLY A 87 -16.80 6.14 -3.17
CA GLY A 87 -17.42 5.09 -3.98
C GLY A 87 -18.33 4.24 -3.12
N ILE A 88 -17.74 3.60 -2.10
CA ILE A 88 -18.46 2.90 -1.03
C ILE A 88 -17.95 3.40 0.31
N TYR A 89 -18.87 3.84 1.18
CA TYR A 89 -18.59 4.18 2.57
C TYR A 89 -19.30 3.18 3.48
N ASN A 90 -18.53 2.35 4.18
CA ASN A 90 -19.02 1.45 5.20
C ASN A 90 -18.70 2.04 6.58
N ASN A 91 -19.67 2.74 7.16
CA ASN A 91 -19.49 3.48 8.41
C ASN A 91 -20.18 2.72 9.54
N VAL A 92 -19.41 2.05 10.39
CA VAL A 92 -19.95 1.25 11.50
C VAL A 92 -20.92 0.15 11.00
N GLY A 93 -20.86 -0.18 9.71
CA GLY A 93 -21.70 -1.16 9.05
C GLY A 93 -20.96 -2.47 8.83
N THR A 94 -21.70 -3.49 8.38
CA THR A 94 -21.13 -4.76 7.94
C THR A 94 -21.41 -4.97 6.46
N ILE A 95 -20.36 -5.26 5.71
CA ILE A 95 -20.49 -5.86 4.39
C ILE A 95 -19.89 -7.27 4.48
N GLY A 96 -20.69 -8.31 4.24
CA GLY A 96 -20.20 -9.69 4.26
C GLY A 96 -19.20 -9.89 3.12
N THR A 97 -19.72 -9.97 1.90
CA THR A 97 -18.89 -10.09 0.68
C THR A 97 -19.07 -8.88 -0.24
N LEU A 98 -17.98 -8.21 -0.55
CA LEU A 98 -17.89 -7.19 -1.59
C LEU A 98 -17.08 -7.74 -2.77
N THR A 99 -17.75 -8.01 -3.89
CA THR A 99 -17.11 -8.37 -5.16
C THR A 99 -17.19 -7.22 -6.15
N ASN A 100 -16.04 -6.65 -6.52
CA ASN A 100 -15.94 -5.65 -7.56
C ASN A 100 -15.36 -6.25 -8.84
N ASN A 101 -16.18 -6.42 -9.86
CA ASN A 101 -15.79 -6.75 -11.24
C ASN A 101 -15.87 -5.51 -12.16
N GLY A 102 -16.41 -4.40 -11.66
CA GLY A 102 -16.57 -3.14 -12.39
C GLY A 102 -15.64 -2.04 -11.89
N ILE A 103 -16.16 -0.84 -11.78
CA ILE A 103 -15.46 0.37 -11.34
C ILE A 103 -16.15 0.89 -10.08
N ILE A 104 -15.35 1.14 -9.05
CA ILE A 104 -15.74 1.87 -7.84
C ILE A 104 -14.85 3.10 -7.73
N THR A 105 -15.44 4.28 -7.58
CA THR A 105 -14.68 5.53 -7.57
C THR A 105 -15.19 6.51 -6.52
N GLY A 106 -14.29 7.04 -5.71
CA GLY A 106 -14.53 8.22 -4.88
C GLY A 106 -13.65 9.37 -5.33
N THR A 107 -14.26 10.48 -5.73
CA THR A 107 -13.53 11.63 -6.27
C THR A 107 -13.96 12.93 -5.61
N THR A 108 -13.00 13.80 -5.34
CA THR A 108 -13.29 15.15 -4.90
C THR A 108 -12.35 16.20 -5.48
N THR A 109 -12.89 17.40 -5.65
CA THR A 109 -12.14 18.63 -5.96
C THR A 109 -12.27 19.68 -4.85
N SER A 110 -12.85 19.32 -3.70
CA SER A 110 -12.98 20.23 -2.55
C SER A 110 -11.63 20.48 -1.90
N THR A 111 -11.31 21.71 -1.49
CA THR A 111 -10.05 22.09 -0.85
C THR A 111 -9.58 21.12 0.25
N TYR A 112 -10.49 20.66 1.11
CA TYR A 112 -10.19 19.73 2.21
C TYR A 112 -10.86 18.36 2.04
N GLY A 113 -11.49 18.11 0.89
CA GLY A 113 -12.20 16.86 0.64
C GLY A 113 -11.21 15.72 0.43
N SER A 114 -11.58 14.52 0.85
CA SER A 114 -10.83 13.31 0.49
C SER A 114 -11.62 12.42 -0.48
N GLY A 115 -10.89 11.72 -1.35
CA GLY A 115 -11.46 10.85 -2.37
C GLY A 115 -11.14 9.39 -2.06
N TYR A 116 -12.15 8.60 -1.76
CA TYR A 116 -11.99 7.21 -1.35
C TYR A 116 -12.79 6.25 -2.23
N GLY A 117 -12.13 5.30 -2.86
CA GLY A 117 -12.82 4.24 -3.60
C GLY A 117 -13.71 3.44 -2.66
N ILE A 118 -13.10 2.86 -1.63
CA ILE A 118 -13.78 2.21 -0.52
C ILE A 118 -13.25 2.76 0.79
N TYR A 119 -14.15 3.10 1.72
CA TYR A 119 -13.80 3.55 3.05
C TYR A 119 -14.55 2.73 4.10
N ASN A 120 -13.81 1.90 4.84
CA ASN A 120 -14.31 1.12 5.95
C ASN A 120 -13.93 1.81 7.26
N LYS A 121 -14.91 2.40 7.93
CA LYS A 121 -14.70 3.26 9.10
C LYS A 121 -15.37 2.70 10.33
N LYS A 122 -14.55 2.36 11.33
CA LYS A 122 -14.99 2.16 12.71
C LYS A 122 -15.20 3.51 13.40
N ASN A 123 -16.17 3.56 14.29
CA ASN A 123 -16.29 4.63 15.30
C ASN A 123 -16.48 3.96 16.67
N SER A 124 -17.56 4.29 17.38
CA SER A 124 -17.91 3.65 18.67
C SER A 124 -18.35 2.17 18.55
N PHE A 125 -18.56 1.67 17.33
CA PHE A 125 -18.80 0.25 17.06
C PHE A 125 -17.97 -0.19 15.86
N ASP A 126 -17.77 -1.49 15.75
CA ASP A 126 -16.95 -2.09 14.71
C ASP A 126 -17.56 -1.90 13.32
N ALA A 127 -16.68 -1.73 12.35
CA ALA A 127 -17.03 -1.76 10.93
C ALA A 127 -16.27 -2.91 10.28
N ALA A 128 -16.97 -3.72 9.49
CA ALA A 128 -16.43 -4.93 8.92
C ALA A 128 -16.72 -5.03 7.43
N ILE A 129 -15.69 -5.39 6.66
CA ILE A 129 -15.82 -6.01 5.36
C ILE A 129 -15.19 -7.39 5.47
N GLU A 130 -15.97 -8.46 5.51
CA GLU A 130 -15.39 -9.79 5.76
C GLU A 130 -14.52 -10.25 4.59
N ILE A 131 -15.04 -10.11 3.36
CA ILE A 131 -14.36 -10.45 2.12
C ILE A 131 -14.47 -9.28 1.13
N LEU A 132 -13.32 -8.76 0.70
CA LEU A 132 -13.20 -7.82 -0.40
C LEU A 132 -12.44 -8.47 -1.55
N LEU A 133 -13.14 -8.76 -2.63
CA LEU A 133 -12.59 -9.28 -3.88
C LEU A 133 -12.64 -8.20 -4.96
N ASN A 134 -11.49 -7.66 -5.33
CA ASN A 134 -11.36 -6.71 -6.43
C ASN A 134 -10.81 -7.39 -7.68
N ASN A 135 -11.66 -7.62 -8.67
CA ASN A 135 -11.27 -8.04 -10.03
C ASN A 135 -11.33 -6.87 -11.03
N GLY A 136 -11.92 -5.75 -10.65
CA GLY A 136 -12.08 -4.55 -11.47
C GLY A 136 -11.16 -3.41 -11.02
N ILE A 137 -11.70 -2.19 -11.02
CA ILE A 137 -10.98 -0.96 -10.67
C ILE A 137 -11.58 -0.35 -9.42
N ILE A 138 -10.73 0.01 -8.46
CA ILE A 138 -11.09 0.82 -7.30
C ILE A 138 -10.18 2.05 -7.27
N THR A 139 -10.77 3.24 -7.30
CA THR A 139 -10.00 4.49 -7.35
C THR A 139 -10.49 5.50 -6.31
N GLY A 140 -9.55 6.08 -5.55
CA GLY A 140 -9.78 7.27 -4.74
C GLY A 140 -8.94 8.44 -5.24
N THR A 141 -9.58 9.54 -5.58
CA THR A 141 -8.90 10.72 -6.15
C THR A 141 -9.26 11.99 -5.39
N ALA A 142 -8.25 12.66 -4.85
CA ALA A 142 -8.37 13.98 -4.27
C ALA A 142 -7.61 15.01 -5.13
N SER A 143 -8.33 15.65 -6.04
CA SER A 143 -7.78 16.73 -6.87
C SER A 143 -8.04 18.08 -6.22
N THR A 144 -7.41 18.29 -5.07
CA THR A 144 -7.69 19.41 -4.17
C THR A 144 -6.59 20.47 -4.25
N SER A 145 -6.82 21.65 -3.69
CA SER A 145 -5.80 22.68 -3.57
C SER A 145 -5.01 22.60 -2.26
N ASP A 146 -5.32 21.66 -1.35
CA ASP A 146 -4.78 21.66 0.02
C ASP A 146 -4.57 20.23 0.58
N ASN A 147 -5.22 19.84 1.68
CA ASN A 147 -4.93 18.63 2.47
C ASN A 147 -5.72 17.35 2.06
N GLY A 148 -6.47 17.39 0.96
CA GLY A 148 -7.31 16.25 0.56
C GLY A 148 -6.50 15.01 0.22
N SER A 149 -6.83 13.85 0.79
CA SER A 149 -6.12 12.58 0.52
C SER A 149 -6.88 11.68 -0.44
N GLY A 150 -6.16 11.03 -1.36
CA GLY A 150 -6.72 10.05 -2.28
C GLY A 150 -6.39 8.63 -1.83
N SER A 151 -7.40 7.78 -1.59
CA SER A 151 -7.14 6.36 -1.30
C SER A 151 -8.02 5.40 -2.07
N GLY A 152 -7.42 4.41 -2.73
CA GLY A 152 -8.20 3.34 -3.36
C GLY A 152 -9.05 2.63 -2.31
N ILE A 153 -8.41 2.13 -1.27
CA ILE A 153 -9.07 1.58 -0.08
C ILE A 153 -8.52 2.29 1.16
N TYR A 154 -9.43 2.75 2.02
CA TYR A 154 -9.09 3.24 3.36
C TYR A 154 -9.81 2.39 4.40
N ASN A 155 -9.06 1.71 5.26
CA ASN A 155 -9.56 1.00 6.43
C ASN A 155 -9.14 1.78 7.68
N GLU A 156 -10.06 2.52 8.26
CA GLU A 156 -9.85 3.36 9.45
C GLU A 156 -10.52 2.70 10.65
N GLY A 157 -9.74 2.08 11.53
CA GLY A 157 -10.32 1.40 12.69
C GLY A 157 -11.05 0.08 12.39
N GLY A 158 -11.44 -0.14 11.13
CA GLY A 158 -12.29 -1.25 10.71
C GLY A 158 -11.53 -2.57 10.53
N THR A 159 -12.28 -3.66 10.34
CA THR A 159 -11.72 -4.96 9.97
C THR A 159 -12.00 -5.24 8.50
N ILE A 160 -10.96 -5.60 7.75
CA ILE A 160 -11.08 -6.30 6.49
C ILE A 160 -10.55 -7.72 6.70
N GLY A 161 -11.42 -8.72 6.67
CA GLY A 161 -11.00 -10.11 6.94
C GLY A 161 -10.02 -10.60 5.89
N THR A 162 -10.46 -10.61 4.63
CA THR A 162 -9.63 -10.94 3.46
C THR A 162 -9.80 -9.89 2.37
N LEU A 163 -8.68 -9.35 1.89
CA LEU A 163 -8.59 -8.50 0.71
C LEU A 163 -7.82 -9.23 -0.38
N THR A 164 -8.50 -9.59 -1.47
CA THR A 164 -7.87 -10.12 -2.68
C THR A 164 -7.99 -9.12 -3.81
N ASN A 165 -6.86 -8.61 -4.28
CA ASN A 165 -6.78 -7.72 -5.44
C ASN A 165 -6.24 -8.47 -6.66
N ASN A 166 -7.12 -8.78 -7.61
CA ASN A 166 -6.76 -9.27 -8.95
C ASN A 166 -6.81 -8.16 -10.01
N GLY A 167 -7.47 -7.04 -9.72
CA GLY A 167 -7.59 -5.89 -10.60
C GLY A 167 -6.64 -4.75 -10.21
N THR A 168 -7.16 -3.52 -10.26
CA THR A 168 -6.39 -2.31 -9.96
C THR A 168 -6.98 -1.56 -8.78
N ILE A 169 -6.12 -1.14 -7.85
CA ILE A 169 -6.46 -0.25 -6.74
C ILE A 169 -5.53 0.97 -6.81
N THR A 170 -6.11 2.17 -6.89
CA THR A 170 -5.35 3.41 -7.05
C THR A 170 -5.80 4.49 -6.08
N GLY A 171 -4.84 5.10 -5.38
CA GLY A 171 -5.01 6.37 -4.68
C GLY A 171 -4.23 7.49 -5.37
N THR A 172 -4.87 8.63 -5.60
CA THR A 172 -4.21 9.79 -6.24
C THR A 172 -4.56 11.08 -5.53
N SER A 173 -3.55 11.90 -5.28
CA SER A 173 -3.68 13.24 -4.72
C SER A 173 -2.81 14.22 -5.49
N THR A 174 -3.41 15.34 -5.87
CA THR A 174 -2.72 16.48 -6.47
C THR A 174 -2.68 17.69 -5.52
N GLY A 175 -3.21 17.55 -4.30
CA GLY A 175 -3.23 18.61 -3.30
C GLY A 175 -1.85 18.96 -2.76
N THR A 176 -1.64 20.21 -2.34
CA THR A 176 -0.36 20.69 -1.80
C THR A 176 0.11 19.91 -0.58
N TYR A 177 -0.82 19.43 0.24
CA TYR A 177 -0.54 18.63 1.41
C TYR A 177 -1.25 17.27 1.41
N GLY A 178 -1.83 16.90 0.27
CA GLY A 178 -2.61 15.68 0.14
C GLY A 178 -1.71 14.46 -0.06
N TYR A 179 -1.91 13.44 0.75
CA TYR A 179 -1.23 12.15 0.64
C TYR A 179 -2.01 11.18 -0.27
N SER A 180 -1.31 10.19 -0.82
CA SER A 180 -1.92 9.20 -1.71
C SER A 180 -1.63 7.78 -1.27
N TYR A 181 -2.65 6.94 -1.33
CA TYR A 181 -2.57 5.57 -0.85
C TYR A 181 -3.29 4.60 -1.79
N GLY A 182 -2.61 3.59 -2.34
CA GLY A 182 -3.32 2.47 -2.95
C GLY A 182 -4.23 1.82 -1.91
N ILE A 183 -3.62 1.36 -0.81
CA ILE A 183 -4.31 0.90 0.39
C ILE A 183 -3.78 1.67 1.60
N ARG A 184 -4.68 2.24 2.38
CA ARG A 184 -4.41 2.86 3.67
C ARG A 184 -5.10 2.04 4.76
N ASN A 185 -4.32 1.43 5.65
CA ASN A 185 -4.82 0.74 6.83
C ASN A 185 -4.32 1.52 8.06
N GLU A 186 -5.21 2.17 8.80
CA GLU A 186 -4.85 3.02 9.94
C GLU A 186 -5.75 2.71 11.13
N GLY A 187 -5.16 2.14 12.18
CA GLY A 187 -5.90 1.56 13.30
C GLY A 187 -6.87 0.45 12.87
N GLY A 188 -6.78 -0.02 11.64
CA GLY A 188 -7.61 -1.08 11.10
C GLY A 188 -6.86 -2.40 11.07
N THR A 189 -7.57 -3.52 11.08
CA THR A 189 -6.95 -4.84 10.86
C THR A 189 -7.25 -5.33 9.45
N ILE A 190 -6.22 -5.80 8.75
CA ILE A 190 -6.39 -6.63 7.55
C ILE A 190 -5.86 -8.02 7.84
N GLY A 191 -6.74 -9.03 7.88
CA GLY A 191 -6.32 -10.40 8.20
C GLY A 191 -5.36 -10.95 7.14
N THR A 192 -5.79 -10.95 5.88
CA THR A 192 -4.94 -11.34 4.74
C THR A 192 -5.13 -10.37 3.57
N LEU A 193 -4.02 -9.84 3.07
CA LEU A 193 -3.96 -9.06 1.83
C LEU A 193 -3.20 -9.85 0.78
N THR A 194 -3.89 -10.30 -0.27
CA THR A 194 -3.29 -10.91 -1.44
C THR A 194 -3.40 -9.97 -2.64
N ASN A 195 -2.27 -9.49 -3.15
CA ASN A 195 -2.19 -8.70 -4.36
C ASN A 195 -1.68 -9.54 -5.53
N ASN A 196 -2.56 -9.86 -6.47
CA ASN A 196 -2.22 -10.45 -7.76
C ASN A 196 -2.26 -9.42 -8.91
N GLY A 197 -2.90 -8.27 -8.68
CA GLY A 197 -3.04 -7.18 -9.64
C GLY A 197 -2.10 -6.02 -9.36
N ILE A 198 -2.63 -4.79 -9.45
CA ILE A 198 -1.88 -3.55 -9.29
C ILE A 198 -2.42 -2.76 -8.10
N ILE A 199 -1.53 -2.29 -7.23
CA ILE A 199 -1.82 -1.34 -6.15
C ILE A 199 -0.89 -0.14 -6.30
N THR A 200 -1.45 1.06 -6.45
CA THR A 200 -0.66 2.27 -6.66
C THR A 200 -1.14 3.43 -5.78
N GLY A 201 -0.20 4.11 -5.12
CA GLY A 201 -0.44 5.44 -4.54
C GLY A 201 0.45 6.48 -5.20
N THR A 202 -0.14 7.50 -5.81
CA THR A 202 0.58 8.55 -6.54
C THR A 202 0.25 9.93 -5.97
N SER A 203 1.25 10.61 -5.41
CA SER A 203 1.11 11.95 -4.86
C SER A 203 1.98 12.93 -5.63
N GLU A 204 1.47 14.13 -5.92
CA GLU A 204 2.30 15.18 -6.51
C GLU A 204 3.19 15.87 -5.46
N ASN A 205 2.67 16.15 -4.26
CA ASN A 205 3.35 17.05 -3.32
C ASN A 205 3.83 16.41 -2.01
N ARG A 206 3.03 15.50 -1.44
CA ARG A 206 3.39 14.75 -0.23
C ARG A 206 3.75 13.32 -0.59
N ASN A 207 3.66 12.40 0.37
CA ASN A 207 4.09 11.03 0.17
C ASN A 207 3.07 10.23 -0.64
N GLY A 208 3.58 9.36 -1.52
CA GLY A 208 2.81 8.38 -2.26
C GLY A 208 3.09 6.98 -1.74
N HIS A 209 2.04 6.26 -1.35
CA HIS A 209 2.13 4.95 -0.73
C HIS A 209 1.39 3.90 -1.57
N GLY A 210 2.06 2.84 -2.00
CA GLY A 210 1.37 1.66 -2.52
C GLY A 210 0.48 1.08 -1.41
N ILE A 211 1.12 0.69 -0.30
CA ILE A 211 0.45 0.29 0.93
C ILE A 211 0.99 1.12 2.10
N TYR A 212 0.09 1.66 2.91
CA TYR A 212 0.38 2.27 4.19
C TYR A 212 -0.33 1.50 5.29
N ASN A 213 0.43 1.03 6.28
CA ASN A 213 -0.09 0.31 7.43
C ASN A 213 0.33 1.01 8.72
N MET A 214 -0.64 1.36 9.57
CA MET A 214 -0.41 2.10 10.81
C MET A 214 -1.23 1.59 11.99
N ASN A 215 -0.62 1.51 13.18
CA ASN A 215 -1.19 1.15 14.49
C ASN A 215 -1.66 -0.31 14.65
N ASP A 216 -2.29 -0.89 13.64
CA ASP A 216 -2.92 -2.20 13.71
C ASP A 216 -2.44 -3.13 12.58
N PRO A 217 -2.53 -4.45 12.77
CA PRO A 217 -1.79 -5.40 11.96
C PRO A 217 -2.37 -5.60 10.55
N ILE A 218 -1.45 -5.87 9.62
CA ILE A 218 -1.73 -6.77 8.50
C ILE A 218 -1.22 -8.15 8.91
N GLY A 219 -2.10 -9.15 9.01
CA GLY A 219 -1.67 -10.50 9.38
C GLY A 219 -0.69 -11.05 8.34
N THR A 220 -1.18 -11.32 7.14
CA THR A 220 -0.37 -11.82 6.02
C THR A 220 -0.50 -10.91 4.81
N LEU A 221 0.63 -10.46 4.27
CA LEU A 221 0.73 -9.72 3.02
C LEU A 221 1.40 -10.59 1.96
N ILE A 222 0.67 -10.95 0.90
CA ILE A 222 1.18 -11.70 -0.25
C ILE A 222 1.14 -10.79 -1.47
N ASN A 223 2.30 -10.44 -2.01
CA ASN A 223 2.42 -9.71 -3.26
C ASN A 223 2.92 -10.63 -4.38
N ASN A 224 2.01 -11.00 -5.28
CA ASN A 224 2.31 -11.68 -6.54
C ASN A 224 2.26 -10.70 -7.74
N GLY A 225 1.62 -9.54 -7.56
CA GLY A 225 1.45 -8.50 -8.57
C GLY A 225 2.42 -7.33 -8.41
N ILE A 226 1.91 -6.11 -8.58
CA ILE A 226 2.69 -4.86 -8.49
C ILE A 226 2.16 -4.00 -7.36
N ILE A 227 3.05 -3.50 -6.51
CA ILE A 227 2.78 -2.47 -5.51
C ILE A 227 3.74 -1.30 -5.75
N THR A 228 3.18 -0.11 -5.96
CA THR A 228 3.96 1.10 -6.25
C THR A 228 3.51 2.29 -5.41
N GLY A 229 4.46 2.95 -4.73
CA GLY A 229 4.27 4.30 -4.20
C GLY A 229 5.14 5.29 -4.95
N THR A 230 4.53 6.35 -5.47
CA THR A 230 5.21 7.38 -6.25
C THR A 230 4.91 8.76 -5.73
N SER A 231 5.95 9.57 -5.61
CA SER A 231 5.83 10.97 -5.22
C SER A 231 6.75 11.88 -6.02
N ASN A 232 6.28 13.04 -6.44
CA ASN A 232 7.16 14.02 -7.09
C ASN A 232 7.94 14.84 -6.04
N ASN A 233 7.30 15.36 -4.98
CA ASN A 233 8.00 16.24 -4.03
C ASN A 233 8.22 15.64 -2.62
N GLY A 234 7.38 14.70 -2.17
CA GLY A 234 7.54 13.94 -0.93
C GLY A 234 8.20 12.58 -1.14
N ASN A 235 8.05 11.66 -0.19
CA ASN A 235 8.64 10.32 -0.26
C ASN A 235 7.74 9.32 -1.01
N GLY A 236 8.35 8.39 -1.74
CA GLY A 236 7.66 7.31 -2.44
C GLY A 236 7.85 5.98 -1.72
N TYR A 237 6.77 5.35 -1.27
CA TYR A 237 6.82 4.09 -0.51
C TYR A 237 6.06 2.99 -1.24
N GLY A 238 6.74 1.93 -1.68
CA GLY A 238 6.03 0.72 -2.10
C GLY A 238 5.17 0.21 -0.95
N ILE A 239 5.80 -0.07 0.19
CA ILE A 239 5.13 -0.38 1.46
C ILE A 239 5.72 0.48 2.55
N TYR A 240 4.86 1.14 3.31
CA TYR A 240 5.22 1.80 4.57
C TYR A 240 4.44 1.17 5.71
N ASN A 241 5.15 0.54 6.62
CA ASN A 241 4.62 0.00 7.87
C ASN A 241 5.14 0.85 9.03
N ILE A 242 4.24 1.40 9.85
CA ILE A 242 4.61 2.25 10.99
C ILE A 242 3.74 1.94 12.19
N ASP A 243 4.34 1.79 13.36
CA ASP A 243 3.57 1.51 14.58
C ASP A 243 2.64 0.27 14.44
N ALA A 244 2.99 -0.71 13.60
CA ALA A 244 2.13 -1.84 13.22
C ALA A 244 2.94 -3.11 12.93
N SER A 245 2.33 -4.29 13.09
CA SER A 245 2.95 -5.55 12.66
C SER A 245 2.55 -5.97 11.25
N ILE A 246 3.49 -6.65 10.60
CA ILE A 246 3.19 -7.60 9.52
C ILE A 246 3.73 -8.96 9.95
N THR A 247 2.85 -9.95 10.14
CA THR A 247 3.31 -11.27 10.62
C THR A 247 4.06 -12.00 9.52
N GLU A 248 3.59 -11.94 8.28
CA GLU A 248 4.33 -12.51 7.16
C GLU A 248 4.14 -11.66 5.90
N LEU A 249 5.26 -11.18 5.35
CA LEU A 249 5.31 -10.51 4.05
C LEU A 249 5.99 -11.44 3.04
N LYS A 250 5.25 -11.85 2.02
CA LYS A 250 5.77 -12.64 0.89
C LYS A 250 5.71 -11.80 -0.37
N ASN A 251 6.84 -11.55 -0.98
CA ASN A 251 6.92 -10.87 -2.26
C ASN A 251 7.46 -11.82 -3.32
N SER A 252 6.62 -12.26 -4.25
CA SER A 252 7.06 -12.88 -5.52
C SER A 252 6.82 -11.97 -6.73
N GLY A 253 6.15 -10.84 -6.53
CA GLY A 253 5.90 -9.80 -7.53
C GLY A 253 6.92 -8.65 -7.46
N ILE A 254 6.44 -7.44 -7.72
CA ILE A 254 7.23 -6.20 -7.73
C ILE A 254 6.72 -5.26 -6.64
N ILE A 255 7.63 -4.73 -5.83
CA ILE A 255 7.37 -3.64 -4.88
C ILE A 255 8.32 -2.49 -5.22
N THR A 256 7.78 -1.30 -5.48
CA THR A 256 8.57 -0.13 -5.86
C THR A 256 8.17 1.12 -5.08
N GLY A 257 9.13 1.80 -4.46
CA GLY A 257 8.98 3.18 -4.01
C GLY A 257 9.82 4.11 -4.88
N THR A 258 9.18 5.13 -5.45
CA THR A 258 9.83 6.09 -6.33
C THR A 258 9.57 7.51 -5.87
N SER A 259 10.63 8.30 -5.72
CA SER A 259 10.50 9.73 -5.45
C SER A 259 11.36 10.58 -6.36
N ASP A 260 10.85 11.72 -6.82
CA ASP A 260 11.72 12.72 -7.46
C ASP A 260 12.39 13.62 -6.41
N GLY A 261 11.65 14.14 -5.44
CA GLY A 261 12.09 15.19 -4.51
C GLY A 261 12.50 14.70 -3.11
N GLY A 262 11.90 13.61 -2.65
CA GLY A 262 12.16 12.98 -1.35
C GLY A 262 12.84 11.62 -1.49
N ASP A 263 12.71 10.77 -0.48
CA ASP A 263 13.30 9.43 -0.46
C ASP A 263 12.38 8.41 -1.15
N GLY A 264 12.99 7.44 -1.84
CA GLY A 264 12.29 6.32 -2.46
C GLY A 264 12.54 5.04 -1.71
N HIS A 265 11.49 4.41 -1.17
CA HIS A 265 11.59 3.19 -0.37
C HIS A 265 10.76 2.06 -0.98
N GLY A 266 11.40 0.95 -1.34
CA GLY A 266 10.67 -0.27 -1.69
C GLY A 266 9.81 -0.71 -0.51
N ILE A 267 10.46 -0.99 0.63
CA ILE A 267 9.80 -1.24 1.91
C ILE A 267 10.43 -0.35 2.98
N TYR A 268 9.59 0.34 3.74
CA TYR A 268 10.00 1.11 4.91
C TYR A 268 9.23 0.63 6.14
N HIS A 269 9.94 0.33 7.22
CA HIS A 269 9.37 -0.04 8.52
C HIS A 269 9.90 0.89 9.62
N ASP A 270 9.01 1.54 10.36
CA ASP A 270 9.35 2.56 11.38
C ASP A 270 8.52 2.37 12.65
N GLU A 271 9.14 2.01 13.78
CA GLU A 271 8.41 1.75 15.03
C GLU A 271 9.27 1.55 16.29
N MET A 272 8.67 1.78 17.46
CA MET A 272 9.11 1.23 18.76
C MET A 272 8.40 -0.10 19.13
N ASN A 273 9.06 -1.24 18.90
CA ASN A 273 8.75 -2.59 19.43
C ASN A 273 7.69 -3.45 18.72
N ILE A 274 7.13 -3.04 17.58
CA ILE A 274 6.41 -3.96 16.68
C ILE A 274 7.18 -4.11 15.36
N ASN A 275 7.04 -5.29 14.76
CA ASN A 275 7.98 -5.82 13.78
C ASN A 275 7.27 -6.31 12.52
N ILE A 276 8.04 -6.35 11.44
CA ILE A 276 7.79 -7.34 10.40
C ILE A 276 8.44 -8.63 10.89
N GLU A 277 7.62 -9.60 11.26
CA GLU A 277 8.10 -10.85 11.86
C GLU A 277 8.89 -11.69 10.84
N LYS A 278 8.42 -11.74 9.59
CA LYS A 278 9.12 -12.40 8.50
C LYS A 278 8.86 -11.73 7.16
N LEU A 279 9.93 -11.39 6.47
CA LEU A 279 9.91 -10.92 5.08
C LEU A 279 10.63 -11.95 4.20
N THR A 280 9.93 -12.52 3.22
CA THR A 280 10.50 -13.36 2.17
C THR A 280 10.33 -12.68 0.82
N ASN A 281 11.45 -12.37 0.18
CA ASN A 281 11.48 -11.78 -1.15
C ASN A 281 11.99 -12.81 -2.17
N ASP A 282 11.08 -13.32 -3.00
CA ASP A 282 11.35 -14.12 -4.19
C ASP A 282 11.21 -13.29 -5.49
N GLY A 283 10.68 -12.06 -5.38
CA GLY A 283 10.45 -11.13 -6.48
C GLY A 283 11.45 -9.97 -6.50
N ARG A 284 10.97 -8.77 -6.83
CA ARG A 284 11.79 -7.55 -6.87
C ARG A 284 11.27 -6.50 -5.89
N ILE A 285 12.19 -5.93 -5.10
CA ILE A 285 11.95 -4.78 -4.24
C ILE A 285 12.90 -3.66 -4.67
N THR A 286 12.37 -2.47 -4.94
CA THR A 286 13.16 -1.34 -5.43
C THR A 286 12.76 -0.05 -4.72
N GLY A 287 13.73 0.65 -4.14
CA GLY A 287 13.59 2.05 -3.76
C GLY A 287 14.47 2.91 -4.64
N THR A 288 13.87 3.86 -5.34
CA THR A 288 14.60 4.74 -6.23
C THR A 288 14.23 6.20 -6.00
N SER A 289 15.24 7.06 -6.05
CA SER A 289 15.04 8.49 -5.86
C SER A 289 15.88 9.31 -6.84
N ASN A 290 15.42 10.51 -7.20
CA ASN A 290 16.27 11.45 -7.94
C ASN A 290 17.04 12.38 -6.98
N ASN A 291 16.36 13.01 -6.01
CA ASN A 291 16.96 14.03 -5.14
C ASN A 291 17.05 13.67 -3.65
N GLY A 292 16.35 12.65 -3.17
CA GLY A 292 16.57 12.00 -1.87
C GLY A 292 17.35 10.69 -2.00
N ASN A 293 17.38 9.89 -0.94
CA ASN A 293 18.02 8.59 -0.90
C ASN A 293 17.09 7.49 -1.45
N GLY A 294 17.67 6.46 -2.07
CA GLY A 294 16.94 5.28 -2.52
C GLY A 294 17.20 4.08 -1.63
N TYR A 295 16.15 3.46 -1.10
CA TYR A 295 16.25 2.32 -0.19
C TYR A 295 15.43 1.15 -0.71
N GLY A 296 16.08 0.02 -1.04
CA GLY A 296 15.34 -1.20 -1.32
C GLY A 296 14.47 -1.58 -0.12
N ILE A 297 15.12 -1.77 1.02
CA ILE A 297 14.47 -1.97 2.32
C ILE A 297 15.13 -1.04 3.34
N ALA A 298 14.32 -0.35 4.14
CA ALA A 298 14.82 0.49 5.23
C ALA A 298 14.06 0.30 6.54
N THR A 299 14.79 0.35 7.65
CA THR A 299 14.24 0.65 8.98
C THR A 299 14.98 1.88 9.52
N HIS A 300 14.31 3.03 9.63
CA HIS A 300 14.93 4.23 10.23
C HIS A 300 14.28 4.53 11.57
N MET A 301 15.13 4.96 12.52
CA MET A 301 14.75 5.37 13.87
C MET A 301 14.10 4.22 14.69
N ASN A 302 14.44 4.18 15.98
CA ASN A 302 13.85 3.24 16.96
C ASN A 302 14.16 1.73 16.72
N ASN A 303 13.70 0.89 17.65
CA ASN A 303 13.92 -0.57 17.69
C ASN A 303 13.09 -1.34 16.62
N ALA A 304 12.78 -0.73 15.48
CA ALA A 304 11.97 -1.32 14.41
C ALA A 304 12.70 -2.47 13.73
N VAL A 305 12.29 -3.73 13.93
CA VAL A 305 13.02 -4.89 13.40
C VAL A 305 12.24 -5.58 12.27
N ILE A 306 12.95 -5.93 11.21
CA ILE A 306 12.55 -7.04 10.33
C ILE A 306 13.27 -8.27 10.88
N LYS A 307 12.58 -9.11 11.67
CA LYS A 307 13.27 -10.15 12.46
C LYS A 307 13.96 -11.17 11.58
N ILE A 308 13.25 -11.66 10.57
CA ILE A 308 13.76 -12.63 9.59
C ILE A 308 13.59 -12.03 8.21
N LEU A 309 14.71 -11.85 7.51
CA LEU A 309 14.73 -11.40 6.13
C LEU A 309 15.36 -12.49 5.24
N VAL A 310 14.56 -13.08 4.37
CA VAL A 310 15.03 -14.03 3.36
C VAL A 310 14.93 -13.35 2.00
N ASN A 311 16.06 -13.19 1.32
CA ASN A 311 16.11 -12.66 -0.04
C ASN A 311 16.58 -13.74 -1.01
N ASN A 312 15.66 -14.22 -1.85
CA ASN A 312 15.94 -15.09 -3.00
C ASN A 312 15.83 -14.35 -4.33
N GLY A 313 15.16 -13.18 -4.33
CA GLY A 313 14.98 -12.33 -5.50
C GLY A 313 15.98 -11.17 -5.56
N THR A 314 15.51 -9.99 -5.98
CA THR A 314 16.33 -8.80 -6.11
C THR A 314 15.86 -7.69 -5.18
N ILE A 315 16.80 -7.06 -4.46
CA ILE A 315 16.59 -5.85 -3.67
C ILE A 315 17.52 -4.76 -4.20
N THR A 316 16.97 -3.59 -4.48
CA THR A 316 17.71 -2.48 -5.11
C THR A 316 17.40 -1.15 -4.43
N GLY A 317 18.44 -0.44 -3.99
CA GLY A 317 18.36 0.97 -3.60
C GLY A 317 19.22 1.85 -4.49
N THR A 318 18.62 2.80 -5.19
CA THR A 318 19.31 3.68 -6.15
C THR A 318 18.92 5.13 -5.96
N SER A 319 19.87 6.03 -6.11
CA SER A 319 19.55 7.45 -6.24
C SER A 319 20.39 8.10 -7.34
N GLU A 320 19.81 9.03 -8.09
CA GLU A 320 20.59 9.80 -9.07
C GLU A 320 21.61 10.71 -8.35
N ASN A 321 21.13 11.56 -7.43
CA ASN A 321 21.93 12.64 -6.84
C ASN A 321 22.32 12.42 -5.38
N ARG A 322 21.86 11.33 -4.74
CA ARG A 322 22.25 10.95 -3.37
C ARG A 322 22.63 9.47 -3.26
N ASP A 323 22.48 8.94 -2.04
CA ASP A 323 22.82 7.58 -1.68
C ASP A 323 21.76 6.57 -2.08
N GLY A 324 22.21 5.35 -2.36
CA GLY A 324 21.36 4.21 -2.63
C GLY A 324 21.74 3.02 -1.76
N TYR A 325 20.79 2.46 -1.02
CA TYR A 325 21.02 1.37 -0.10
C TYR A 325 20.13 0.19 -0.44
N GLY A 326 20.72 -0.99 -0.69
CA GLY A 326 19.94 -2.21 -0.91
C GLY A 326 19.08 -2.51 0.31
N ILE A 327 19.74 -2.73 1.45
CA ILE A 327 19.10 -2.88 2.76
C ILE A 327 19.81 -1.94 3.74
N TYR A 328 19.04 -1.06 4.38
CA TYR A 328 19.51 -0.21 5.46
C TYR A 328 18.67 -0.49 6.70
N THR A 329 19.21 -1.24 7.65
CA THR A 329 18.53 -1.45 8.93
C THR A 329 19.25 -0.71 10.06
N ASN A 330 18.62 -0.61 11.22
CA ASN A 330 19.22 -0.09 12.45
C ASN A 330 19.17 -1.13 13.59
N ASN A 331 18.84 -2.38 13.26
CA ASN A 331 18.51 -3.43 14.21
C ASN A 331 19.03 -4.80 13.74
N ASP A 332 19.13 -5.74 14.68
CA ASP A 332 19.71 -7.08 14.48
C ASP A 332 18.83 -8.03 13.62
N ALA A 333 18.48 -7.61 12.39
CA ALA A 333 17.82 -8.47 11.43
C ALA A 333 18.69 -9.71 11.13
N ALA A 334 18.06 -10.88 11.09
CA ALA A 334 18.67 -12.11 10.59
C ALA A 334 18.44 -12.20 9.07
N LEU A 335 19.47 -11.83 8.30
CA LEU A 335 19.43 -11.87 6.83
C LEU A 335 19.96 -13.20 6.30
N ALA A 336 19.19 -13.85 5.43
CA ALA A 336 19.66 -14.91 4.54
C ALA A 336 19.49 -14.47 3.09
N ASN A 337 20.60 -14.22 2.40
CA ASN A 337 20.61 -13.80 0.99
C ASN A 337 21.04 -14.95 0.09
N THR A 338 20.18 -15.41 -0.81
CA THR A 338 20.52 -16.29 -1.93
C THR A 338 20.34 -15.58 -3.29
N GLY A 339 19.69 -14.41 -3.29
CA GLY A 339 19.46 -13.57 -4.47
C GLY A 339 20.49 -12.46 -4.65
N VAL A 340 20.01 -11.31 -5.13
CA VAL A 340 20.85 -10.12 -5.39
C VAL A 340 20.41 -8.95 -4.51
N ILE A 341 21.37 -8.32 -3.86
CA ILE A 341 21.18 -7.06 -3.14
C ILE A 341 22.14 -6.03 -3.74
N TYR A 342 21.57 -4.98 -4.32
CA TYR A 342 22.32 -3.85 -4.86
C TYR A 342 21.95 -2.57 -4.12
N GLY A 343 22.94 -1.80 -3.73
CA GLY A 343 22.73 -0.39 -3.38
C GLY A 343 23.83 0.46 -3.98
N LYS A 344 23.49 1.60 -4.57
CA LYS A 344 24.48 2.52 -5.15
C LYS A 344 25.64 2.78 -4.19
N THR A 345 25.34 3.09 -2.93
CA THR A 345 26.31 3.37 -1.86
C THR A 345 26.72 2.10 -1.11
N ASN A 346 25.76 1.36 -0.54
CA ASN A 346 26.03 0.08 0.15
C ASN A 346 24.96 -0.95 -0.19
N ALA A 347 25.34 -2.22 -0.35
CA ALA A 347 24.37 -3.30 -0.50
C ALA A 347 23.61 -3.51 0.81
N ILE A 348 24.33 -3.60 1.94
CA ILE A 348 23.74 -3.80 3.27
C ILE A 348 24.40 -2.89 4.32
N VAL A 349 23.59 -2.30 5.20
CA VAL A 349 24.01 -1.43 6.32
C VAL A 349 23.28 -1.79 7.61
N ASN A 350 24.02 -1.92 8.73
CA ASN A 350 23.56 -2.36 10.07
C ASN A 350 22.55 -3.52 10.07
N VAL A 351 22.78 -4.51 9.20
CA VAL A 351 22.08 -5.78 9.25
C VAL A 351 22.80 -6.62 10.29
N GLY A 352 22.22 -6.84 11.47
CA GLY A 352 22.92 -7.46 12.61
C GLY A 352 23.72 -8.70 12.23
N THR A 353 23.05 -9.78 11.82
CA THR A 353 23.70 -10.99 11.31
C THR A 353 23.22 -11.31 9.90
N ALA A 354 24.16 -11.45 8.98
CA ALA A 354 23.90 -11.80 7.59
C ALA A 354 24.61 -13.10 7.19
N ASN A 355 23.86 -13.98 6.52
CA ASN A 355 24.37 -15.13 5.78
C ASN A 355 24.21 -14.84 4.29
N ASN A 356 25.32 -14.69 3.58
CA ASN A 356 25.33 -14.42 2.16
C ASN A 356 25.72 -15.66 1.36
N TYR A 357 24.80 -16.12 0.52
CA TYR A 357 24.94 -17.18 -0.48
C TYR A 357 24.70 -16.65 -1.90
N GLY A 358 24.39 -15.37 -2.05
CA GLY A 358 24.05 -14.70 -3.31
C GLY A 358 25.04 -13.59 -3.65
N LEU A 359 24.53 -12.48 -4.19
CA LEU A 359 25.33 -11.33 -4.60
C LEU A 359 25.04 -10.11 -3.74
N LEU A 360 26.09 -9.46 -3.24
CA LEU A 360 26.05 -8.14 -2.63
C LEU A 360 26.84 -7.17 -3.52
N ILE A 361 26.25 -6.05 -3.92
CA ILE A 361 26.83 -5.16 -4.94
C ILE A 361 26.67 -3.69 -4.55
N ASN A 362 27.74 -2.89 -4.70
CA ASN A 362 27.65 -1.44 -4.70
C ASN A 362 28.44 -0.79 -5.85
N GLU A 363 28.01 0.41 -6.25
CA GLU A 363 28.63 1.23 -7.30
C GLU A 363 29.62 2.24 -6.73
N ASP A 364 29.45 2.68 -5.48
CA ASP A 364 30.38 3.62 -4.86
C ASP A 364 31.67 2.92 -4.40
N GLY A 365 32.70 3.03 -5.22
CA GLY A 365 34.03 2.53 -4.94
C GLY A 365 34.74 3.14 -3.72
N ALA A 366 34.23 4.22 -3.13
CA ALA A 366 34.73 4.75 -1.86
C ALA A 366 34.13 4.01 -0.66
N GLU A 367 32.87 3.57 -0.76
CA GLU A 367 32.12 3.00 0.36
C GLU A 367 32.22 1.47 0.44
N ASP A 368 32.04 0.91 1.63
CA ASP A 368 32.02 -0.54 1.81
C ASP A 368 30.71 -1.15 1.27
N THR A 369 30.77 -2.21 0.48
CA THR A 369 29.55 -2.92 0.05
C THR A 369 28.71 -3.43 1.22
N VAL A 370 29.38 -3.83 2.31
CA VAL A 370 28.82 -4.33 3.56
C VAL A 370 29.33 -3.45 4.70
N LYS A 371 28.43 -2.70 5.34
CA LYS A 371 28.77 -1.74 6.40
C LYS A 371 28.06 -2.10 7.71
N ASP A 372 28.82 -2.11 8.81
CA ASP A 372 28.32 -2.31 10.17
C ASP A 372 27.44 -3.57 10.35
N ALA A 373 27.74 -4.64 9.59
CA ALA A 373 27.00 -5.91 9.60
C ALA A 373 27.94 -7.08 9.90
N THR A 374 27.47 -8.08 10.67
CA THR A 374 28.23 -9.30 10.91
C THR A 374 27.92 -10.35 9.85
N LEU A 375 28.88 -10.65 8.98
CA LEU A 375 28.79 -11.77 8.05
C LEU A 375 29.12 -13.09 8.78
N ALA A 376 28.09 -13.81 9.24
CA ALA A 376 28.26 -15.09 9.91
C ALA A 376 28.66 -16.21 8.93
N ALA A 377 28.13 -16.17 7.72
CA ALA A 377 28.56 -16.99 6.60
C ALA A 377 28.61 -16.15 5.31
N ASN A 378 29.68 -16.27 4.55
CA ASN A 378 29.80 -15.69 3.21
C ASN A 378 30.28 -16.76 2.23
N GLU A 379 29.32 -17.42 1.60
CA GLU A 379 29.52 -18.40 0.52
C GLU A 379 29.12 -17.81 -0.86
N GLY A 380 28.59 -16.58 -0.87
CA GLY A 380 28.29 -15.80 -2.07
C GLY A 380 29.44 -14.89 -2.51
N LEU A 381 29.12 -13.90 -3.34
CA LEU A 381 30.07 -12.91 -3.85
C LEU A 381 29.72 -11.50 -3.40
N ILE A 382 30.76 -10.71 -3.12
CA ILE A 382 30.66 -9.29 -2.78
C ILE A 382 31.42 -8.51 -3.84
N PHE A 383 30.70 -7.68 -4.58
CA PHE A 383 31.24 -6.82 -5.63
C PHE A 383 31.26 -5.36 -5.21
N LYS A 384 32.37 -4.70 -5.54
CA LYS A 384 32.54 -3.26 -5.40
C LYS A 384 33.06 -2.70 -6.73
N ASP A 385 32.54 -1.55 -7.15
CA ASP A 385 33.12 -0.86 -8.30
C ASP A 385 34.48 -0.25 -7.92
N THR A 386 35.51 -0.53 -8.72
CA THR A 386 36.84 0.05 -8.60
C THR A 386 37.20 0.78 -9.89
N GLY A 387 36.49 1.89 -10.17
CA GLY A 387 36.79 2.75 -11.32
C GLY A 387 36.22 2.26 -12.65
N GLY A 388 34.97 1.77 -12.65
CA GLY A 388 34.26 1.27 -13.83
C GLY A 388 34.42 -0.25 -14.05
N SER A 389 34.85 -1.00 -13.04
CA SER A 389 35.00 -2.45 -13.07
C SER A 389 34.64 -3.04 -11.72
N TYR A 390 33.73 -4.02 -11.71
CA TYR A 390 33.32 -4.73 -10.50
C TYR A 390 34.34 -5.84 -10.19
N THR A 391 34.96 -5.78 -9.02
CA THR A 391 35.89 -6.80 -8.53
C THR A 391 35.37 -7.42 -7.23
N ALA A 392 35.72 -8.68 -6.96
CA ALA A 392 35.50 -9.25 -5.64
C ALA A 392 36.31 -8.45 -4.60
N LYS A 393 35.76 -8.26 -3.40
CA LYS A 393 36.36 -7.38 -2.38
C LYS A 393 37.80 -7.76 -2.00
N ASP A 394 38.17 -9.03 -2.07
CA ASP A 394 39.54 -9.49 -1.87
C ASP A 394 39.94 -10.60 -2.86
N ASP A 395 41.26 -10.73 -3.13
CA ASP A 395 41.81 -11.79 -4.00
C ASP A 395 41.49 -13.21 -3.48
N THR A 396 41.20 -13.33 -2.18
CA THR A 396 40.82 -14.58 -1.53
C THR A 396 39.39 -15.02 -1.85
N ASP A 397 38.46 -14.09 -2.10
CA ASP A 397 37.09 -14.37 -2.48
C ASP A 397 37.04 -14.94 -3.91
N TYR A 398 37.89 -14.42 -4.82
CA TYR A 398 38.14 -15.08 -6.12
C TYR A 398 38.74 -16.48 -5.94
N GLY A 399 39.66 -16.65 -4.98
CA GLY A 399 40.31 -17.93 -4.70
C GLY A 399 39.35 -19.00 -4.15
N LYS A 400 38.25 -18.59 -3.50
CA LYS A 400 37.20 -19.51 -3.02
C LYS A 400 36.15 -19.82 -4.08
N PHE A 401 35.97 -18.93 -5.05
CA PHE A 401 35.00 -19.11 -6.12
C PHE A 401 35.34 -20.33 -6.99
N GLY A 402 34.46 -21.33 -7.02
CA GLY A 402 34.68 -22.61 -7.71
C GLY A 402 35.46 -23.65 -6.91
N THR A 403 35.80 -23.38 -5.64
CA THR A 403 36.34 -24.39 -4.72
C THR A 403 35.21 -25.10 -3.98
N ILE A 404 35.35 -26.41 -3.78
CA ILE A 404 34.38 -27.22 -3.02
C ILE A 404 34.73 -27.03 -1.54
N ALA A 405 33.74 -26.60 -0.74
CA ALA A 405 33.87 -26.39 0.70
C ALA A 405 34.26 -27.65 1.46
#